data_AF-A0A7I8CMM8-F1
#
_entry.id   AF-A0A7I8CMM8-F1
#
_cell.length_a   1.000
_cell.length_b   1.000
_cell.length_c   1.000
_cell.angle_alpha   90.00
_cell.angle_beta   90.00
_cell.angle_gamma   90.00
#
_symmetry.space_group_name_H-M   'P 1'
#
loop_
_entity.id
_entity.type
_entity.pdbx_description
1 polymer ?
#
loop_
_entity_poly.entity_id
_entity_poly.type
_entity_poly.pdbx_seq_one_letter_code
_entity_poly.pdbx_strand_id
1 'polypeptide(L)'
;MRHEWLEYVQRLSSDTPVTVALTSATIGSVVTLARITASNARRRKRQRRDTALELALSLEGHARACRTMMHKAVWALTASADYARHGARKGVTIPPFAFPDKLDWQILSRKVVSELREYPAAVYAAREHVEAFREFGEPTDFCWRVEFECAKAAMSALMLARATRPRFGAATWKPGAKDSAMELELSDFIANAEARRRASLPEPKQFAFQQRSSLDGPEARHPNTIG
;
A
#
# COMPACT_ATOMS: atom_id res chain seq x y z
N MET A 1 -12.70 -59.29 52.61
CA MET A 1 -12.01 -58.10 52.05
C MET A 1 -12.85 -57.34 51.00
N ARG A 2 -14.16 -57.10 51.22
CA ARG A 2 -14.97 -56.23 50.33
C ARG A 2 -15.76 -55.13 51.08
N HIS A 3 -15.77 -55.17 52.42
CA HIS A 3 -16.51 -54.20 53.24
C HIS A 3 -15.70 -52.95 53.59
N GLU A 4 -14.37 -53.05 53.67
CA GLU A 4 -13.49 -51.91 54.02
C GLU A 4 -13.44 -50.83 52.91
N TRP A 5 -13.59 -51.21 51.64
CA TRP A 5 -13.61 -50.26 50.52
C TRP A 5 -14.88 -49.42 50.46
N LEU A 6 -16.03 -50.00 50.86
CA LEU A 6 -17.29 -49.26 50.92
C LEU A 6 -17.30 -48.27 52.08
N GLU A 7 -16.72 -48.64 53.23
CA GLU A 7 -16.56 -47.72 54.35
C GLU A 7 -15.59 -46.58 54.02
N TYR A 8 -14.53 -46.83 53.24
CA TYR A 8 -13.59 -45.77 52.81
C TYR A 8 -14.25 -44.75 51.87
N VAL A 9 -15.09 -45.21 50.93
CA VAL A 9 -15.83 -44.32 50.02
C VAL A 9 -16.95 -43.57 50.75
N GLN A 10 -17.57 -44.20 51.75
CA GLN A 10 -18.65 -43.59 52.52
C GLN A 10 -18.14 -42.59 53.58
N ARG A 11 -16.90 -42.74 54.08
CA ARG A 11 -16.23 -41.75 54.95
C ARG A 11 -15.70 -40.53 54.19
N LEU A 12 -15.40 -40.69 52.89
CA LEU A 12 -15.00 -39.59 52.01
C LEU A 12 -16.18 -38.71 51.57
N SER A 13 -17.44 -39.17 51.72
CA SER A 13 -18.62 -38.38 51.35
C SER A 13 -19.20 -37.55 52.51
N SER A 14 -18.79 -37.81 53.75
CA SER A 14 -19.32 -37.15 54.94
C SER A 14 -18.55 -35.91 55.41
N ASP A 15 -17.36 -35.65 54.88
CA ASP A 15 -16.60 -34.44 55.17
C ASP A 15 -16.36 -33.64 53.90
N THR A 16 -16.68 -32.34 54.00
CA THR A 16 -16.34 -31.23 53.09
C THR A 16 -17.36 -30.81 52.01
N PRO A 17 -18.51 -30.23 52.41
CA PRO A 17 -19.20 -29.24 51.57
C PRO A 17 -18.23 -28.11 51.12
N VAL A 18 -17.18 -27.85 51.91
CA VAL A 18 -16.11 -26.89 51.60
C VAL A 18 -15.26 -27.31 50.39
N THR A 19 -14.92 -28.59 50.17
CA THR A 19 -14.11 -28.99 49.00
C THR A 19 -14.95 -29.04 47.73
N VAL A 20 -16.22 -29.44 47.80
CA VAL A 20 -17.16 -29.34 46.67
C VAL A 20 -17.41 -27.87 46.30
N ALA A 21 -17.52 -26.98 47.30
CA ALA A 21 -17.61 -25.54 47.07
C ALA A 21 -16.31 -24.94 46.50
N LEU A 22 -15.12 -25.34 46.98
CA LEU A 22 -13.83 -24.85 46.46
C LEU A 22 -13.53 -25.35 45.04
N THR A 23 -13.84 -26.61 44.74
CA THR A 23 -13.61 -27.21 43.42
C THR A 23 -14.60 -26.68 42.37
N SER A 24 -15.87 -26.45 42.75
CA SER A 24 -16.84 -25.77 41.86
C SER A 24 -16.48 -24.31 41.61
N ALA A 25 -15.96 -23.57 42.60
CA ALA A 25 -15.51 -22.20 42.44
C ALA A 25 -14.31 -22.07 41.48
N THR A 26 -13.36 -23.00 41.53
CA THR A 26 -12.19 -23.01 40.62
C THR A 26 -12.57 -23.42 39.19
N ILE A 27 -13.47 -24.39 39.01
CA ILE A 27 -13.99 -24.77 37.67
C ILE A 27 -14.82 -23.62 37.06
N GLY A 28 -15.67 -22.96 37.84
CA GLY A 28 -16.42 -21.77 37.41
C GLY A 28 -15.49 -20.61 37.00
N SER A 29 -14.38 -20.43 37.72
CA SER A 29 -13.35 -19.44 37.39
C SER A 29 -12.63 -19.74 36.07
N VAL A 30 -12.21 -20.99 35.84
CA VAL A 30 -11.55 -21.38 34.56
C VAL A 30 -12.50 -21.25 33.38
N VAL A 31 -13.77 -21.66 33.52
CA VAL A 31 -14.77 -21.56 32.45
C VAL A 31 -15.09 -20.09 32.12
N THR A 32 -15.20 -19.23 33.12
CA THR A 32 -15.40 -17.79 32.89
C THR A 32 -14.18 -17.14 32.26
N LEU A 33 -12.95 -17.47 32.70
CA LEU A 33 -11.72 -17.00 32.08
C LEU A 33 -11.60 -17.46 30.62
N ALA A 34 -11.93 -18.73 30.33
CA ALA A 34 -11.96 -19.28 28.99
C ALA A 34 -13.01 -18.58 28.10
N ARG A 35 -14.19 -18.26 28.65
CA ARG A 35 -15.25 -17.54 27.94
C ARG A 35 -14.85 -16.09 27.66
N ILE A 36 -14.22 -15.41 28.62
CA ILE A 36 -13.73 -14.03 28.49
C ILE A 36 -12.58 -13.97 27.48
N THR A 37 -11.63 -14.91 27.53
CA THR A 37 -10.54 -14.97 26.55
C THR A 37 -11.05 -15.27 25.14
N ALA A 38 -11.98 -16.22 24.99
CA ALA A 38 -12.63 -16.52 23.73
C ALA A 38 -13.44 -15.34 23.17
N SER A 39 -14.20 -14.63 24.02
CA SER A 39 -14.96 -13.45 23.61
C SER A 39 -14.05 -12.29 23.22
N ASN A 40 -12.98 -12.05 23.98
CA ASN A 40 -11.97 -11.04 23.66
C ASN A 40 -11.23 -11.35 22.36
N ALA A 41 -10.89 -12.60 22.09
CA ALA A 41 -10.28 -13.03 20.83
C ALA A 41 -11.22 -12.78 19.65
N ARG A 42 -12.52 -13.09 19.79
CA ARG A 42 -13.54 -12.81 18.77
C ARG A 42 -13.71 -11.31 18.53
N ARG A 43 -13.73 -10.49 19.59
CA ARG A 43 -13.84 -9.03 19.50
C ARG A 43 -12.63 -8.42 18.78
N ARG A 44 -11.41 -8.84 19.15
CA ARG A 44 -10.18 -8.43 18.46
C ARG A 44 -10.23 -8.80 16.98
N LYS A 45 -10.68 -10.01 16.63
CA LYS A 45 -10.83 -10.44 15.23
C LYS A 45 -11.83 -9.57 14.46
N ARG A 46 -12.93 -9.15 15.07
CA ARG A 46 -13.90 -8.22 14.45
C ARG A 46 -13.28 -6.84 14.24
N GLN A 47 -12.66 -6.27 15.27
CA GLN A 47 -11.95 -4.98 15.12
C GLN A 47 -10.89 -5.02 14.02
N ARG A 48 -10.09 -6.08 13.92
CA ARG A 48 -9.11 -6.24 12.81
C ARG A 48 -9.76 -6.12 11.44
N ARG A 49 -10.92 -6.78 11.27
CA ARG A 49 -11.67 -6.78 10.01
C ARG A 49 -12.25 -5.42 9.71
N ASP A 50 -12.85 -4.78 10.70
CA ASP A 50 -13.50 -3.48 10.54
C ASP A 50 -12.45 -2.40 10.20
N THR A 51 -11.33 -2.36 10.93
CA THR A 51 -10.21 -1.45 10.64
C THR A 51 -9.61 -1.69 9.26
N ALA A 52 -9.43 -2.95 8.86
CA ALA A 52 -8.90 -3.27 7.54
C ALA A 52 -9.87 -2.90 6.40
N LEU A 53 -11.17 -3.06 6.64
CA LEU A 53 -12.21 -2.68 5.69
C LEU A 53 -12.26 -1.16 5.53
N GLU A 54 -12.22 -0.42 6.62
CA GLU A 54 -12.19 1.05 6.62
C GLU A 54 -10.95 1.58 5.87
N LEU A 55 -9.76 1.00 6.14
CA LEU A 55 -8.54 1.29 5.39
C LEU A 55 -8.70 1.04 3.90
N ALA A 56 -9.17 -0.15 3.52
CA ALA A 56 -9.33 -0.52 2.12
C ALA A 56 -10.32 0.40 1.41
N LEU A 57 -11.45 0.73 2.03
CA LEU A 57 -12.44 1.65 1.46
C LEU A 57 -11.90 3.07 1.29
N SER A 58 -11.10 3.56 2.25
CA SER A 58 -10.46 4.89 2.13
C SER A 58 -9.52 4.96 0.94
N LEU A 59 -8.68 3.93 0.73
CA LEU A 59 -7.75 3.83 -0.39
C LEU A 59 -8.49 3.68 -1.73
N GLU A 60 -9.53 2.86 -1.79
CA GLU A 60 -10.36 2.75 -3.00
C GLU A 60 -11.09 4.04 -3.33
N GLY A 61 -11.61 4.73 -2.32
CA GLY A 61 -12.22 6.05 -2.48
C GLY A 61 -11.24 7.05 -3.08
N HIS A 62 -10.01 7.03 -2.60
CA HIS A 62 -8.94 7.86 -3.16
C HIS A 62 -8.55 7.46 -4.58
N ALA A 63 -8.45 6.16 -4.89
CA ALA A 63 -8.18 5.69 -6.25
C ALA A 63 -9.25 6.18 -7.25
N ARG A 64 -10.54 6.14 -6.85
CA ARG A 64 -11.63 6.70 -7.66
C ARG A 64 -11.49 8.21 -7.84
N ALA A 65 -11.15 8.95 -6.79
CA ALA A 65 -10.92 10.40 -6.87
C ALA A 65 -9.75 10.74 -7.82
N CYS A 66 -8.66 9.98 -7.75
CA CYS A 66 -7.52 10.13 -8.66
C CYS A 66 -7.90 9.85 -10.10
N ARG A 67 -8.66 8.79 -10.36
CA ARG A 67 -9.21 8.49 -11.69
C ARG A 67 -10.10 9.63 -12.21
N THR A 68 -10.95 10.21 -11.36
CA THR A 68 -11.76 11.38 -11.76
C THR A 68 -10.88 12.58 -12.13
N MET A 69 -9.83 12.85 -11.35
CA MET A 69 -8.89 13.94 -11.67
C MET A 69 -8.07 13.67 -12.93
N MET A 70 -7.72 12.42 -13.20
CA MET A 70 -7.09 11.97 -14.45
C MET A 70 -7.94 12.38 -15.66
N HIS A 71 -9.21 11.95 -15.70
CA HIS A 71 -10.12 12.34 -16.78
C HIS A 71 -10.40 13.85 -16.82
N LYS A 72 -10.44 14.52 -15.67
CA LYS A 72 -10.60 15.98 -15.61
C LYS A 72 -9.40 16.71 -16.21
N ALA A 73 -8.19 16.20 -16.03
CA ALA A 73 -6.98 16.75 -16.64
C ALA A 73 -7.03 16.63 -18.17
N VAL A 74 -7.46 15.47 -18.69
CA VAL A 74 -7.68 15.25 -20.13
C VAL A 74 -8.72 16.21 -20.68
N TRP A 75 -9.87 16.32 -20.00
CA TRP A 75 -10.91 17.26 -20.41
C TRP A 75 -10.43 18.71 -20.36
N ALA A 76 -9.67 19.10 -19.34
CA ALA A 76 -9.12 20.45 -19.24
C ALA A 76 -8.11 20.74 -20.35
N LEU A 77 -7.40 19.73 -20.84
CA LEU A 77 -6.53 19.83 -22.01
C LEU A 77 -7.34 20.17 -23.26
N THR A 78 -8.36 19.36 -23.59
CA THR A 78 -9.17 19.55 -24.80
C THR A 78 -10.01 20.83 -24.74
N ALA A 79 -10.64 21.12 -23.60
CA ALA A 79 -11.42 22.34 -23.41
C ALA A 79 -10.56 23.62 -23.48
N SER A 80 -9.26 23.53 -23.16
CA SER A 80 -8.34 24.66 -23.27
C SER A 80 -7.86 24.94 -24.70
N ALA A 81 -8.02 23.97 -25.61
CA ALA A 81 -7.75 24.16 -27.04
C ALA A 81 -8.87 24.97 -27.73
N ASP A 82 -10.11 24.84 -27.24
CA ASP A 82 -11.28 25.43 -27.88
C ASP A 82 -11.58 26.88 -27.42
N TYR A 83 -11.29 27.25 -26.17
CA TYR A 83 -11.52 28.62 -25.67
C TYR A 83 -10.54 29.07 -24.58
N ALA A 84 -10.09 30.33 -24.69
CA ALA A 84 -9.15 31.02 -23.82
C ALA A 84 -9.60 31.06 -22.34
N ARG A 85 -9.29 30.02 -21.54
CA ARG A 85 -9.50 30.08 -20.08
C ARG A 85 -8.47 29.27 -19.29
N HIS A 86 -7.54 29.99 -18.66
CA HIS A 86 -6.79 29.51 -17.48
C HIS A 86 -7.71 28.94 -16.37
N GLY A 87 -9.01 29.29 -16.37
CA GLY A 87 -10.02 28.76 -15.44
C GLY A 87 -10.26 27.25 -15.52
N ALA A 88 -10.10 26.60 -16.68
CA ALA A 88 -10.35 25.16 -16.83
C ALA A 88 -9.37 24.31 -15.99
N ARG A 89 -8.16 24.83 -15.72
CA ARG A 89 -7.11 24.14 -14.96
C ARG A 89 -7.09 24.45 -13.47
N LYS A 90 -7.86 25.46 -13.03
CA LYS A 90 -7.84 25.93 -11.62
C LYS A 90 -8.29 24.84 -10.62
N GLY A 91 -8.98 23.80 -11.08
CA GLY A 91 -9.39 22.65 -10.28
C GLY A 91 -8.76 21.32 -10.65
N VAL A 92 -7.67 21.30 -11.43
CA VAL A 92 -6.93 20.10 -11.80
C VAL A 92 -5.71 19.98 -10.89
N THR A 93 -5.68 18.96 -10.04
CA THR A 93 -4.59 18.66 -9.08
C THR A 93 -4.70 17.21 -8.64
N ILE A 94 -3.67 16.69 -7.98
CA ILE A 94 -3.73 15.38 -7.33
C ILE A 94 -4.61 15.51 -6.08
N PRO A 95 -5.65 14.67 -5.92
CA PRO A 95 -6.45 14.67 -4.69
C PRO A 95 -5.56 14.48 -3.46
N PRO A 96 -5.77 15.19 -2.36
CA PRO A 96 -5.10 14.88 -1.10
C PRO A 96 -5.58 13.53 -0.56
N PHE A 97 -4.73 12.88 0.23
CA PHE A 97 -5.09 11.68 0.96
C PHE A 97 -4.63 11.77 2.42
N ALA A 98 -5.53 11.38 3.32
CA ALA A 98 -5.23 11.12 4.72
C ALA A 98 -6.05 9.91 5.17
N PHE A 99 -5.46 9.09 6.04
CA PHE A 99 -6.23 8.03 6.68
C PHE A 99 -7.19 8.63 7.72
N PRO A 100 -8.30 7.95 8.03
CA PRO A 100 -9.20 8.34 9.12
C PRO A 100 -8.45 8.50 10.46
N ASP A 101 -8.75 9.54 11.22
CA ASP A 101 -8.05 9.86 12.48
C ASP A 101 -8.22 8.77 13.56
N LYS A 102 -9.32 8.02 13.49
CA LYS A 102 -9.72 7.02 14.51
C LYS A 102 -9.12 5.64 14.27
N LEU A 103 -8.11 5.52 13.41
CA LEU A 103 -7.58 4.23 13.00
C LEU A 103 -6.70 3.60 14.09
N ASP A 104 -7.06 2.39 14.53
CA ASP A 104 -6.27 1.65 15.52
C ASP A 104 -5.10 0.92 14.84
N TRP A 105 -3.99 1.63 14.68
CA TRP A 105 -2.75 1.14 14.08
C TRP A 105 -2.14 -0.06 14.83
N GLN A 106 -2.42 -0.22 16.13
CA GLN A 106 -1.84 -1.30 16.95
C GLN A 106 -2.34 -2.68 16.52
N ILE A 107 -3.47 -2.72 15.80
CA ILE A 107 -4.10 -3.94 15.33
C ILE A 107 -3.39 -4.49 14.06
N LEU A 108 -2.64 -3.64 13.35
CA LEU A 108 -1.99 -3.95 12.09
C LEU A 108 -0.55 -4.44 12.30
N SER A 109 -0.02 -5.23 11.36
CA SER A 109 1.38 -5.65 11.43
C SER A 109 2.31 -4.48 11.11
N ARG A 110 3.49 -4.44 11.74
CA ARG A 110 4.47 -3.35 11.58
C ARG A 110 4.83 -3.08 10.11
N LYS A 111 4.99 -4.12 9.29
CA LYS A 111 5.27 -4.01 7.85
C LYS A 111 4.12 -3.33 7.08
N VAL A 112 2.88 -3.67 7.41
CA VAL A 112 1.71 -3.03 6.80
C VAL A 112 1.62 -1.56 7.23
N VAL A 113 1.90 -1.28 8.50
CA VAL A 113 1.90 0.09 9.01
C VAL A 113 2.94 0.96 8.31
N SER A 114 4.15 0.45 8.05
CA SER A 114 5.18 1.22 7.32
C SER A 114 4.76 1.52 5.88
N GLU A 115 4.28 0.51 5.14
CA GLU A 115 3.81 0.68 3.75
C GLU A 115 2.62 1.65 3.68
N LEU A 116 1.67 1.54 4.62
CA LEU A 116 0.52 2.44 4.66
C LEU A 116 0.93 3.87 5.01
N ARG A 117 1.81 4.08 6.00
CA ARG A 117 2.20 5.43 6.44
C ARG A 117 3.05 6.19 5.40
N GLU A 118 3.76 5.46 4.55
CA GLU A 118 4.53 6.07 3.46
C GLU A 118 3.62 6.62 2.36
N TYR A 119 2.45 6.01 2.16
CA TYR A 119 1.56 6.36 1.07
C TYR A 119 1.07 7.83 1.08
N PRO A 120 0.50 8.39 2.18
CA PRO A 120 0.12 9.80 2.22
C PRO A 120 1.30 10.75 1.95
N ALA A 121 2.50 10.41 2.43
CA ALA A 121 3.70 11.21 2.19
C ALA A 121 4.10 11.21 0.71
N ALA A 122 4.01 10.04 0.04
CA ALA A 122 4.25 9.93 -1.39
C ALA A 122 3.23 10.73 -2.22
N VAL A 123 1.93 10.68 -1.86
CA VAL A 123 0.87 11.47 -2.51
C VAL A 123 1.12 12.97 -2.32
N TYR A 124 1.48 13.38 -1.10
CA TYR A 124 1.80 14.77 -0.79
C TYR A 124 2.99 15.26 -1.63
N ALA A 125 4.09 14.51 -1.65
CA ALA A 125 5.27 14.85 -2.44
C ALA A 125 4.97 14.94 -3.94
N ALA A 126 4.19 14.00 -4.48
CA ALA A 126 3.76 14.04 -5.88
C ALA A 126 2.92 15.29 -6.18
N ARG A 127 2.03 15.66 -5.25
CA ARG A 127 1.18 16.85 -5.39
C ARG A 127 2.00 18.12 -5.38
N GLU A 128 2.88 18.31 -4.41
CA GLU A 128 3.77 19.48 -4.33
C GLU A 128 4.63 19.60 -5.59
N HIS A 129 5.17 18.48 -6.06
CA HIS A 129 5.92 18.45 -7.30
C HIS A 129 5.08 18.91 -8.49
N VAL A 130 3.83 18.43 -8.63
CA VAL A 130 2.92 18.87 -9.72
C VAL A 130 2.51 20.33 -9.59
N GLU A 131 2.21 20.80 -8.38
CA GLU A 131 1.84 22.21 -8.14
C GLU A 131 3.00 23.15 -8.46
N ALA A 132 4.26 22.75 -8.22
CA ALA A 132 5.42 23.54 -8.65
C ALA A 132 5.49 23.73 -10.19
N PHE A 133 5.02 22.75 -10.98
CA PHE A 133 4.90 22.89 -12.44
C PHE A 133 3.74 23.80 -12.86
N ARG A 134 2.80 24.12 -11.98
CA ARG A 134 1.64 24.94 -12.34
C ARG A 134 2.00 26.37 -12.66
N GLU A 135 3.02 26.91 -11.99
CA GLU A 135 3.44 28.31 -12.13
C GLU A 135 4.37 28.53 -13.33
N PHE A 136 5.20 27.53 -13.67
CA PHE A 136 6.29 27.68 -14.64
C PHE A 136 6.24 26.71 -15.82
N GLY A 137 5.36 25.70 -15.76
CA GLY A 137 5.28 24.65 -16.77
C GLY A 137 4.29 24.98 -17.90
N GLU A 138 4.51 24.34 -19.04
CA GLU A 138 3.56 24.43 -20.14
C GLU A 138 2.20 23.85 -19.71
N PRO A 139 1.09 24.59 -19.92
CA PRO A 139 -0.27 24.10 -19.98
C PRO A 139 -0.53 22.60 -20.18
N THR A 140 0.02 22.05 -21.26
CA THR A 140 -0.17 20.66 -21.71
C THR A 140 0.60 19.70 -20.81
N ASP A 141 1.86 20.04 -20.51
CA ASP A 141 2.74 19.24 -19.67
C ASP A 141 2.23 19.15 -18.24
N PHE A 142 1.63 20.22 -17.71
CA PHE A 142 0.97 20.21 -16.42
C PHE A 142 -0.17 19.19 -16.38
N CYS A 143 -1.11 19.24 -17.33
CA CYS A 143 -2.24 18.32 -17.39
C CYS A 143 -1.78 16.86 -17.52
N TRP A 144 -0.80 16.58 -18.39
CA TRP A 144 -0.23 15.24 -18.54
C TRP A 144 0.45 14.75 -17.26
N ARG A 145 1.13 15.63 -16.53
CA ARG A 145 1.79 15.25 -15.28
C ARG A 145 0.78 14.97 -14.15
N VAL A 146 -0.30 15.75 -14.07
CA VAL A 146 -1.42 15.46 -13.15
C VAL A 146 -2.02 14.10 -13.48
N GLU A 147 -2.28 13.84 -14.76
CA GLU A 147 -2.84 12.58 -15.26
C GLU A 147 -1.97 11.38 -14.85
N PHE A 148 -0.66 11.48 -15.10
CA PHE A 148 0.33 10.45 -14.76
C PHE A 148 0.45 10.19 -13.26
N GLU A 149 0.63 11.23 -12.45
CA GLU A 149 0.78 11.04 -11.01
C GLU A 149 -0.53 10.61 -10.35
N CYS A 150 -1.70 11.05 -10.84
CA CYS A 150 -2.99 10.51 -10.41
C CYS A 150 -3.11 9.01 -10.74
N ALA A 151 -2.69 8.57 -11.92
CA ALA A 151 -2.73 7.16 -12.29
C ALA A 151 -1.85 6.30 -11.37
N LYS A 152 -0.63 6.76 -11.06
CA LYS A 152 0.28 6.10 -10.12
C LYS A 152 -0.27 6.08 -8.70
N ALA A 153 -0.81 7.19 -8.21
CA ALA A 153 -1.43 7.28 -6.89
C ALA A 153 -2.65 6.35 -6.78
N ALA A 154 -3.47 6.25 -7.83
CA ALA A 154 -4.61 5.34 -7.87
C ALA A 154 -4.17 3.87 -7.86
N MET A 155 -3.19 3.49 -8.69
CA MET A 155 -2.68 2.13 -8.74
C MET A 155 -2.08 1.68 -7.40
N SER A 156 -1.26 2.53 -6.79
CA SER A 156 -0.67 2.26 -5.46
C SER A 156 -1.74 2.15 -4.37
N ALA A 157 -2.75 3.01 -4.36
CA ALA A 157 -3.90 2.87 -3.46
C ALA A 157 -4.62 1.52 -3.62
N LEU A 158 -4.88 1.07 -4.85
CA LEU A 158 -5.54 -0.22 -5.10
C LEU A 158 -4.68 -1.40 -4.67
N MET A 159 -3.37 -1.36 -4.92
CA MET A 159 -2.45 -2.38 -4.42
C MET A 159 -2.44 -2.46 -2.88
N LEU A 160 -2.43 -1.31 -2.21
CA LEU A 160 -2.51 -1.26 -0.74
C LEU A 160 -3.88 -1.74 -0.22
N ALA A 161 -4.99 -1.38 -0.88
CA ALA A 161 -6.33 -1.87 -0.54
C ALA A 161 -6.45 -3.40 -0.71
N ARG A 162 -5.83 -3.95 -1.76
CA ARG A 162 -5.71 -5.41 -1.97
C ARG A 162 -4.92 -6.08 -0.88
N ALA A 163 -3.79 -5.50 -0.51
CA ALA A 163 -2.90 -6.10 0.49
C ALA A 163 -3.53 -6.11 1.89
N THR A 164 -4.36 -5.11 2.23
CA THR A 164 -4.97 -5.00 3.56
C THR A 164 -6.08 -6.05 3.77
N ARG A 165 -7.00 -6.24 2.84
CA ARG A 165 -8.18 -7.13 3.03
C ARG A 165 -7.89 -8.59 3.45
N PRO A 166 -7.08 -9.38 2.72
CA PRO A 166 -6.84 -10.79 3.06
C PRO A 166 -6.03 -10.94 4.35
N ARG A 167 -5.14 -9.98 4.66
CA ARG A 167 -4.28 -10.01 5.85
C ARG A 167 -5.04 -9.88 7.17
N PHE A 168 -6.27 -9.37 7.15
CA PHE A 168 -7.10 -9.20 8.35
C PHE A 168 -8.37 -10.06 8.35
N GLY A 169 -8.45 -11.04 7.44
CA GLY A 169 -9.57 -11.98 7.38
C GLY A 169 -10.91 -11.33 7.05
N ALA A 170 -10.88 -10.15 6.42
CA ALA A 170 -12.00 -9.66 5.62
C ALA A 170 -12.14 -10.56 4.38
N ALA A 171 -13.35 -10.64 3.81
CA ALA A 171 -13.57 -11.47 2.62
C ALA A 171 -12.53 -11.12 1.54
N THR A 172 -11.92 -12.15 0.94
CA THR A 172 -10.97 -11.97 -0.15
C THR A 172 -11.64 -11.10 -1.20
N TRP A 173 -11.05 -9.95 -1.49
CA TRP A 173 -11.66 -9.03 -2.43
C TRP A 173 -11.74 -9.69 -3.79
N LYS A 174 -12.97 -9.90 -4.26
CA LYS A 174 -13.23 -10.15 -5.66
C LYS A 174 -13.49 -8.78 -6.28
N PRO A 175 -12.53 -8.20 -7.03
CA PRO A 175 -12.80 -6.97 -7.75
C PRO A 175 -14.04 -7.22 -8.60
N GLY A 176 -15.06 -6.37 -8.44
CA GLY A 176 -16.18 -6.38 -9.38
C GLY A 176 -15.66 -5.98 -10.76
N ALA A 177 -16.43 -6.25 -11.82
CA ALA A 177 -16.04 -5.91 -13.20
C ALA A 177 -15.56 -4.46 -13.37
N LYS A 178 -16.12 -3.53 -12.57
CA LYS A 178 -15.73 -2.11 -12.55
C LYS A 178 -14.32 -1.86 -12.00
N ASP A 179 -13.95 -2.54 -10.93
CA ASP A 179 -12.65 -2.31 -10.29
C ASP A 179 -11.52 -3.01 -11.06
N SER A 180 -11.77 -4.18 -11.65
CA SER A 180 -10.82 -4.84 -12.55
C SER A 180 -10.59 -4.05 -13.83
N ALA A 181 -11.65 -3.47 -14.40
CA ALA A 181 -11.52 -2.58 -15.55
C ALA A 181 -10.72 -1.32 -15.21
N MET A 182 -10.94 -0.76 -14.01
CA MET A 182 -10.18 0.39 -13.55
C MET A 182 -8.68 0.12 -13.42
N GLU A 183 -8.29 -1.04 -12.91
CA GLU A 183 -6.87 -1.37 -12.82
C GLU A 183 -6.21 -1.57 -14.17
N LEU A 184 -6.90 -2.25 -15.10
CA LEU A 184 -6.40 -2.47 -16.45
C LEU A 184 -6.20 -1.14 -17.17
N GLU A 185 -7.18 -0.24 -17.07
CA GLU A 185 -7.08 1.12 -17.60
C GLU A 185 -5.91 1.90 -16.97
N LEU A 186 -5.73 1.82 -15.66
CA LEU A 186 -4.62 2.48 -14.98
C LEU A 186 -3.27 1.91 -15.40
N SER A 187 -3.15 0.59 -15.55
CA SER A 187 -1.90 -0.04 -16.01
C SER A 187 -1.57 0.35 -17.45
N ASP A 188 -2.55 0.32 -18.34
CA ASP A 188 -2.38 0.69 -19.75
C ASP A 188 -1.99 2.17 -19.85
N PHE A 189 -2.63 3.02 -19.05
CA PHE A 189 -2.32 4.44 -19.01
C PHE A 189 -0.89 4.70 -18.53
N ILE A 190 -0.48 4.09 -17.41
CA ILE A 190 0.88 4.24 -16.87
C ILE A 190 1.90 3.78 -17.91
N ALA A 191 1.69 2.62 -18.54
CA ALA A 191 2.57 2.09 -19.58
C ALA A 191 2.70 3.06 -20.77
N ASN A 192 1.59 3.59 -21.26
CA ASN A 192 1.56 4.55 -22.37
C ASN A 192 2.24 5.88 -21.99
N ALA A 193 2.02 6.38 -20.77
CA ALA A 193 2.65 7.59 -20.29
C ALA A 193 4.17 7.43 -20.12
N GLU A 194 4.62 6.28 -19.60
CA GLU A 194 6.05 5.97 -19.51
C GLU A 194 6.69 5.80 -20.89
N ALA A 195 6.00 5.18 -21.85
CA ALA A 195 6.48 5.05 -23.22
C ALA A 195 6.68 6.43 -23.86
N ARG A 196 5.72 7.36 -23.69
CA ARG A 196 5.85 8.75 -24.16
C ARG A 196 7.02 9.49 -23.49
N ARG A 197 7.22 9.28 -22.19
CA ARG A 197 8.36 9.85 -21.47
C ARG A 197 9.70 9.31 -21.99
N ARG A 198 9.79 8.01 -22.27
CA ARG A 198 11.00 7.39 -22.83
C ARG A 198 11.28 7.87 -24.25
N ALA A 199 10.25 8.05 -25.08
CA ALA A 199 10.39 8.54 -26.45
C ALA A 199 10.80 10.02 -26.54
N SER A 200 10.52 10.83 -25.51
CA SER A 200 10.90 12.25 -25.44
C SER A 200 12.28 12.49 -24.81
N LEU A 201 12.88 11.46 -24.20
CA LEU A 201 14.27 11.53 -23.75
C LEU A 201 15.18 11.28 -24.96
N PRO A 202 16.13 12.20 -25.27
CA PRO A 202 17.18 11.88 -26.24
C PRO A 202 17.95 10.64 -25.77
N GLU A 203 18.31 9.75 -26.69
CA GLU A 203 19.17 8.61 -26.36
C GLU A 203 20.37 9.09 -25.53
N PRO A 204 20.80 8.32 -24.52
CA PRO A 204 22.03 8.63 -23.81
C PRO A 204 23.13 8.66 -24.87
N LYS A 205 23.63 9.86 -25.20
CA LYS A 205 24.85 9.99 -25.99
C LYS A 205 25.91 9.25 -25.21
N GLN A 206 26.24 8.04 -25.67
CA GLN A 206 27.43 7.34 -25.24
C GLN A 206 28.58 8.29 -25.57
N PHE A 207 29.07 9.01 -24.55
CA PHE A 207 30.29 9.78 -24.70
C PHE A 207 31.39 8.74 -24.95
N ALA A 208 31.73 8.57 -26.22
CA ALA A 208 32.91 7.83 -26.63
C ALA A 208 34.12 8.55 -26.06
N PHE A 209 34.55 8.13 -24.87
CA PHE A 209 35.86 8.46 -24.34
C PHE A 209 36.87 7.71 -25.21
N GLN A 210 37.17 8.26 -26.39
CA GLN A 210 38.32 7.85 -27.18
C GLN A 210 39.55 8.21 -26.35
N GLN A 211 40.11 7.19 -25.71
CA GLN A 211 41.42 7.24 -25.10
C GLN A 211 42.44 7.51 -26.21
N ARG A 212 42.80 8.79 -26.38
CA ARG A 212 44.07 9.20 -27.00
C ARG A 212 45.20 8.64 -26.13
N SER A 213 45.76 7.52 -26.54
CA SER A 213 47.15 7.18 -26.21
C SER A 213 47.93 7.12 -27.53
N SER A 214 48.30 8.30 -28.02
CA SER A 214 49.37 8.43 -29.00
C SER A 214 50.69 8.53 -28.25
N LEU A 215 51.62 7.63 -28.62
CA LEU A 215 53.07 7.83 -28.64
C LEU A 215 53.79 7.92 -27.29
N ASP A 216 54.46 6.83 -26.93
CA ASP A 216 55.86 6.89 -26.53
C ASP A 216 56.59 5.69 -27.16
N GLY A 217 57.48 5.99 -28.11
CA GLY A 217 58.51 5.05 -28.56
C GLY A 217 59.66 4.99 -27.55
N PRO A 218 60.60 4.05 -27.73
CA PRO A 218 61.88 4.54 -28.20
C PRO A 218 62.61 3.64 -29.21
N GLU A 219 63.51 4.33 -29.90
CA GLU A 219 64.55 3.92 -30.84
C GLU A 219 65.37 2.66 -30.50
N ALA A 220 65.63 1.90 -31.57
CA ALA A 220 66.91 1.35 -32.04
C ALA A 220 67.89 0.64 -31.06
N ARG A 221 68.26 -0.60 -31.43
CA ARG A 221 69.65 -1.02 -31.71
C ARG A 221 69.71 -2.47 -32.22
N HIS A 222 70.39 -2.67 -33.35
CA HIS A 222 70.94 -3.96 -33.80
C HIS A 222 71.94 -4.52 -32.78
N PRO A 223 72.17 -5.84 -32.78
CA PRO A 223 73.48 -6.31 -33.25
C PRO A 223 73.47 -7.60 -34.09
N ASN A 224 74.61 -7.76 -34.77
CA ASN A 224 75.06 -8.83 -35.65
C ASN A 224 75.13 -10.25 -35.03
N THR A 225 74.92 -11.23 -35.92
CA THR A 225 75.60 -12.54 -36.13
C THR A 225 76.25 -13.29 -34.97
N ILE A 226 75.96 -14.60 -34.85
CA ILE A 226 76.88 -15.77 -34.89
C ILE A 226 76.02 -17.06 -34.83
N GLY A 227 76.29 -18.02 -35.72
CA GLY A 227 75.74 -19.39 -35.66
C GLY A 227 75.35 -19.93 -37.02
#